data_AF-A0AB32T459-F1
#
_entry.id   AF-A0AB32T459-F1
#
_cell.length_a   1.000
_cell.length_b   1.000
_cell.length_c   1.000
_cell.angle_alpha   90.00
_cell.angle_beta   90.00
_cell.angle_gamma   90.00
#
_symmetry.space_group_name_H-M   'P 1'
#
loop_
_entity.id
_entity.type
_entity.pdbx_description
1 polymer ?
#
loop_
_entity_poly.entity_id
_entity_poly.type
_entity_poly.pdbx_seq_one_letter_code
_entity_poly.pdbx_strand_id
1 'polypeptide(L)'
;MDVYKKSACKTRELLVDIIQEYPDEIEHTYIPSCVVLMRCAGCCNDEALECVPTETRNVTMEVLRVKQRVSQHNFQLSFTEHTKCECRPKAEVKAKKEKKPRVRRVKNPNRAREGDSGGLSASAHLRSSTTVSLAQREGSACMCRTPSPVNAPANSHKCNASPDNLS
;
A
#
# COMPACT_ATOMS: atom_id res chain seq x y z
N MET A 1 5.23 -31.53 -3.58
CA MET A 1 5.78 -30.15 -3.67
C MET A 1 4.74 -29.17 -4.24
N ASP A 2 3.46 -29.49 -4.15
CA ASP A 2 2.44 -28.86 -5.00
C ASP A 2 1.98 -27.50 -4.48
N VAL A 3 2.01 -27.33 -3.15
CA VAL A 3 1.76 -26.03 -2.51
C VAL A 3 2.77 -25.00 -3.02
N TYR A 4 4.07 -25.33 -2.96
CA TYR A 4 5.13 -24.44 -3.43
C TYR A 4 4.97 -24.04 -4.90
N LYS A 5 4.71 -25.01 -5.80
CA LYS A 5 4.47 -24.72 -7.23
C LYS A 5 3.22 -23.87 -7.45
N LYS A 6 2.17 -24.11 -6.67
CA LYS A 6 0.91 -23.35 -6.75
C LYS A 6 1.01 -21.98 -6.11
N SER A 7 1.90 -21.74 -5.15
CA SER A 7 2.08 -20.47 -4.45
C SER A 7 3.24 -19.63 -4.99
N ALA A 8 4.12 -20.18 -5.82
CA ALA A 8 5.26 -19.48 -6.41
C ALA A 8 4.87 -18.18 -7.13
N CYS A 9 5.77 -17.19 -7.09
CA CYS A 9 5.65 -15.92 -7.82
C CYS A 9 5.44 -16.15 -9.32
N LYS A 10 4.25 -15.77 -9.81
CA LYS A 10 3.88 -15.82 -11.23
C LYS A 10 2.71 -14.89 -11.50
N THR A 11 2.36 -14.71 -12.77
CA THR A 11 1.17 -13.98 -13.17
C THR A 11 -0.10 -14.74 -12.79
N ARG A 12 -1.09 -14.03 -12.22
CA ARG A 12 -2.39 -14.56 -11.79
C ARG A 12 -3.48 -13.54 -12.05
N GLU A 13 -4.70 -14.02 -12.17
CA GLU A 13 -5.89 -13.18 -12.19
C GLU A 13 -6.14 -12.58 -10.81
N LEU A 14 -6.24 -11.25 -10.74
CA LEU A 14 -6.62 -10.50 -9.56
C LEU A 14 -7.73 -9.52 -9.89
N LEU A 15 -8.63 -9.30 -8.92
CA LEU A 15 -9.60 -8.21 -8.97
C LEU A 15 -8.92 -6.93 -8.53
N VAL A 16 -8.94 -5.92 -9.39
CA VAL A 16 -8.38 -4.60 -9.16
C VAL A 16 -9.51 -3.58 -9.16
N ASP A 17 -9.58 -2.77 -8.11
CA ASP A 17 -10.54 -1.67 -7.99
C ASP A 17 -10.14 -0.54 -8.94
N ILE A 18 -11.08 -0.10 -9.78
CA ILE A 18 -10.85 0.93 -10.78
C ILE A 18 -10.53 2.28 -10.10
N ILE A 19 -11.19 2.61 -8.99
CA ILE A 19 -11.01 3.89 -8.30
C ILE A 19 -9.60 3.99 -7.69
N GLN A 20 -9.03 2.84 -7.29
CA GLN A 20 -7.68 2.81 -6.74
C GLN A 20 -6.61 3.01 -7.82
N GLU A 21 -6.83 2.51 -9.03
CA GLU A 21 -5.92 2.74 -10.17
C GLU A 21 -6.09 4.15 -10.76
N TYR A 22 -7.29 4.72 -10.67
CA TYR A 22 -7.66 6.03 -11.23
C TYR A 22 -8.27 6.97 -10.17
N PRO A 23 -7.48 7.42 -9.18
CA PRO A 23 -8.00 8.24 -8.08
C PRO A 23 -8.46 9.64 -8.49
N ASP A 24 -7.98 10.15 -9.63
CA ASP A 24 -8.28 11.51 -10.10
C ASP A 24 -9.73 11.66 -10.63
N GLU A 25 -10.47 10.57 -10.77
CA GLU A 25 -11.84 10.54 -11.33
C GLU A 25 -12.94 10.45 -10.25
N ILE A 26 -12.78 11.20 -9.17
CA ILE A 26 -13.61 11.16 -7.94
C ILE A 26 -15.09 11.53 -8.12
N GLU A 27 -15.49 12.15 -9.24
CA GLU A 27 -16.90 12.52 -9.50
C GLU A 27 -17.71 11.36 -10.11
N HIS A 28 -17.08 10.22 -10.39
CA HIS A 28 -17.67 9.16 -11.20
C HIS A 28 -17.67 7.81 -10.50
N THR A 29 -18.70 7.02 -10.76
CA THR A 29 -18.72 5.60 -10.40
C THR A 29 -18.60 4.76 -11.65
N TYR A 30 -17.79 3.71 -11.59
CA TYR A 30 -17.60 2.76 -12.68
C TYR A 30 -18.43 1.50 -12.44
N ILE A 31 -19.07 1.01 -13.50
CA ILE A 31 -19.75 -0.29 -13.51
C ILE A 31 -19.12 -1.15 -14.61
N PRO A 32 -18.47 -2.29 -14.26
CA PRO A 32 -18.21 -2.76 -12.90
C PRO A 32 -17.25 -1.83 -12.14
N SER A 33 -17.21 -1.90 -10.80
CA SER A 33 -16.28 -1.13 -9.97
C SER A 33 -14.88 -1.74 -9.91
N CYS A 34 -14.74 -3.03 -10.27
CA CYS A 34 -13.48 -3.74 -10.34
C CYS A 34 -13.36 -4.51 -11.65
N VAL A 35 -12.13 -4.76 -12.07
CA VAL A 35 -11.78 -5.53 -13.27
C VAL A 35 -10.85 -6.68 -12.92
N VAL A 36 -10.92 -7.76 -13.70
CA VAL A 36 -9.99 -8.90 -13.58
C VAL A 36 -8.77 -8.61 -14.45
N LEU A 37 -7.58 -8.58 -13.84
CA LEU A 37 -6.32 -8.32 -14.54
C LEU A 37 -5.27 -9.37 -14.18
N MET A 38 -4.37 -9.61 -15.13
CA MET A 38 -3.19 -10.42 -14.90
C MET A 38 -2.13 -9.60 -14.14
N ARG A 39 -1.84 -9.97 -12.89
CA ARG A 39 -0.85 -9.30 -12.03
C ARG A 39 0.08 -10.30 -11.38
N CYS A 40 1.26 -9.85 -10.97
CA CYS A 40 2.22 -10.70 -10.27
C CYS A 40 1.74 -10.98 -8.86
N ALA A 41 1.64 -12.26 -8.51
CA ALA A 41 1.24 -12.70 -7.19
C ALA A 41 1.84 -14.06 -6.82
N GLY A 42 2.08 -14.25 -5.53
CA GLY A 42 2.70 -15.45 -4.97
C GLY A 42 3.80 -15.11 -3.98
N CYS A 43 4.45 -16.15 -3.46
CA CYS A 43 5.59 -16.03 -2.57
C CYS A 43 6.91 -16.30 -3.29
N CYS A 44 7.97 -15.69 -2.75
CA CYS A 44 9.35 -15.99 -3.08
C CYS A 44 9.94 -16.93 -2.01
N ASN A 45 11.10 -17.52 -2.29
CA ASN A 45 11.78 -18.43 -1.36
C ASN A 45 12.36 -17.74 -0.12
N ASP A 46 12.54 -16.42 -0.19
CA ASP A 46 13.14 -15.61 0.86
C ASP A 46 12.27 -14.37 1.07
N GLU A 47 12.02 -14.02 2.32
CA GLU A 47 11.21 -12.86 2.72
C GLU A 47 11.89 -11.52 2.38
N ALA A 48 13.20 -11.51 2.18
CA ALA A 48 13.95 -10.37 1.68
C ALA A 48 13.69 -10.10 0.19
N LEU A 49 13.05 -11.04 -0.54
CA LEU A 49 12.65 -10.89 -1.93
C LEU A 49 11.19 -10.45 -2.05
N GLU A 50 10.88 -9.72 -3.11
CA GLU A 50 9.53 -9.34 -3.53
C GLU A 50 9.22 -9.84 -4.94
N CYS A 51 7.96 -10.24 -5.16
CA CYS A 51 7.47 -10.68 -6.46
C CYS A 51 7.06 -9.46 -7.28
N VAL A 52 7.85 -9.12 -8.30
CA VAL A 52 7.69 -7.89 -9.09
C VAL A 52 7.56 -8.21 -10.58
N PRO A 53 6.85 -7.37 -11.37
CA PRO A 53 6.79 -7.53 -12.81
C PRO A 53 8.14 -7.21 -13.47
N THR A 54 8.48 -8.01 -14.47
CA THR A 54 9.62 -7.73 -15.36
C THR A 54 9.18 -7.31 -16.76
N GLU A 55 7.96 -7.66 -17.14
CA GLU A 55 7.35 -7.27 -18.40
C GLU A 55 5.86 -7.00 -18.18
N THR A 56 5.36 -5.96 -18.84
CA THR A 56 3.98 -5.49 -18.71
C THR A 56 3.39 -5.14 -20.07
N ARG A 57 2.07 -5.20 -20.18
CA ARG A 57 1.30 -4.73 -21.33
C ARG A 57 0.10 -3.93 -20.86
N ASN A 58 -0.44 -3.06 -21.70
CA ASN A 58 -1.69 -2.37 -21.41
C ASN A 58 -2.86 -3.08 -22.10
N VAL A 59 -3.98 -3.18 -21.43
CA VAL A 59 -5.24 -3.74 -21.94
C VAL A 59 -6.33 -2.71 -21.75
N THR A 60 -7.02 -2.36 -22.83
CA THR A 60 -8.13 -1.42 -22.77
C THR A 60 -9.43 -2.19 -22.56
N MET A 61 -10.20 -1.76 -21.57
CA MET A 61 -11.50 -2.33 -21.23
C MET A 61 -12.58 -1.24 -21.30
N GLU A 62 -13.77 -1.63 -21.75
CA GLU A 62 -14.95 -0.77 -21.75
C GLU A 62 -15.69 -0.92 -20.41
N VAL A 63 -15.96 0.22 -19.78
CA VAL A 63 -16.69 0.32 -18.52
C VAL A 63 -17.78 1.36 -18.66
N LEU A 64 -18.78 1.27 -17.82
CA LEU A 64 -19.84 2.26 -17.77
C LEU A 64 -19.48 3.34 -16.75
N ARG A 65 -19.34 4.58 -17.23
CA ARG A 65 -19.07 5.74 -16.38
C ARG A 65 -20.39 6.40 -16.00
N VAL A 66 -20.69 6.44 -14.71
CA VAL A 66 -21.93 7.00 -14.17
C VAL A 66 -21.63 8.28 -13.40
N LYS A 67 -22.21 9.41 -13.87
CA LYS A 67 -22.36 10.63 -13.08
C LYS A 67 -23.76 10.65 -12.47
N GLN A 68 -23.83 10.64 -11.13
CA GLN A 68 -25.10 10.61 -10.43
C GLN A 68 -26.00 11.76 -10.90
N ARG A 69 -27.23 11.44 -11.33
CA ARG A 69 -28.27 12.39 -11.78
C ARG A 69 -27.96 13.17 -13.07
N VAL A 70 -26.85 12.89 -13.76
CA VAL A 70 -26.45 13.65 -14.95
C VAL A 70 -26.42 12.78 -16.20
N SER A 71 -25.62 11.72 -16.21
CA SER A 71 -25.39 10.95 -17.42
C SER A 71 -24.75 9.60 -17.13
N GLN A 72 -24.96 8.66 -18.04
CA GLN A 72 -24.31 7.37 -18.07
C GLN A 72 -23.85 7.09 -19.51
N HIS A 73 -22.58 6.77 -19.70
CA HIS A 73 -22.02 6.46 -21.02
C HIS A 73 -20.89 5.43 -20.91
N ASN A 74 -20.67 4.69 -21.99
CA ASN A 74 -19.52 3.81 -22.09
C ASN A 74 -18.23 4.63 -22.15
N PHE A 75 -17.21 4.14 -21.48
CA PHE A 75 -15.92 4.78 -21.35
C PHE A 75 -14.83 3.70 -21.42
N GLN A 76 -13.69 4.03 -22.01
CA GLN A 76 -12.58 3.10 -22.14
C GLN A 76 -11.48 3.46 -21.14
N LEU A 77 -11.07 2.48 -20.35
CA LEU A 77 -9.95 2.59 -19.41
C LEU A 77 -8.83 1.64 -19.84
N SER A 78 -7.58 2.06 -19.66
CA SER A 78 -6.42 1.26 -20.04
C SER A 78 -5.69 0.74 -18.80
N PHE A 79 -5.74 -0.56 -18.54
CA PHE A 79 -5.12 -1.13 -17.35
C PHE A 79 -3.80 -1.79 -17.70
N THR A 80 -2.83 -1.73 -16.78
CA THR A 80 -1.57 -2.47 -16.92
C THR A 80 -1.75 -3.91 -16.46
N GLU A 81 -1.35 -4.87 -17.28
CA GLU A 81 -1.20 -6.27 -16.94
C GLU A 81 0.27 -6.66 -16.91
N HIS A 82 0.63 -7.62 -16.07
CA HIS A 82 1.97 -8.16 -15.98
C HIS A 82 2.04 -9.43 -16.84
N THR A 83 3.02 -9.54 -17.72
CA THR A 83 3.20 -10.74 -18.57
C THR A 83 4.29 -11.65 -18.03
N LYS A 84 5.28 -11.12 -17.30
CA LYS A 84 6.34 -11.87 -16.63
C LYS A 84 6.63 -11.32 -15.23
N CYS A 85 6.97 -12.21 -14.31
CA CYS A 85 7.22 -11.91 -12.90
C CYS A 85 8.50 -12.58 -12.41
N GLU A 86 9.25 -11.91 -11.54
CA GLU A 86 10.45 -12.45 -10.91
C GLU A 86 10.55 -12.02 -9.43
N CYS A 87 11.29 -12.81 -8.65
CA CYS A 87 11.65 -12.46 -7.28
C CYS A 87 12.90 -11.58 -7.27
N ARG A 88 12.79 -10.33 -6.81
CA ARG A 88 13.91 -9.38 -6.71
C ARG A 88 14.14 -8.94 -5.26
N PRO A 89 15.38 -8.61 -4.85
CA PRO A 89 15.65 -8.10 -3.52
C PRO A 89 14.87 -6.80 -3.24
N LYS A 90 14.19 -6.75 -2.09
CA LYS A 90 13.51 -5.54 -1.62
C LYS A 90 14.53 -4.43 -1.41
N ALA A 91 14.22 -3.22 -1.88
CA ALA A 91 15.04 -2.07 -1.56
C ALA A 91 15.01 -1.81 -0.04
N GLU A 92 16.16 -1.87 0.63
CA GLU A 92 16.25 -1.53 2.04
C GLU A 92 15.87 -0.05 2.22
N VAL A 93 14.68 0.18 2.78
CA VAL A 93 14.31 1.50 3.26
C VAL A 93 15.27 1.82 4.40
N LYS A 94 16.33 2.58 4.10
CA LYS A 94 17.23 3.13 5.11
C LYS A 94 16.38 3.97 6.06
N ALA A 95 15.92 3.37 7.16
CA ALA A 95 15.34 4.09 8.27
C ALA A 95 16.37 5.17 8.62
N LYS A 96 16.01 6.44 8.41
CA LYS A 96 16.84 7.57 8.81
C LYS A 96 17.11 7.39 10.30
N LYS A 97 18.28 6.85 10.65
CA LYS A 97 18.77 6.83 12.02
C LYS A 97 18.85 8.30 12.43
N GLU A 98 17.88 8.75 13.22
CA GLU A 98 17.93 10.05 13.86
C GLU A 98 19.30 10.17 14.53
N LYS A 99 20.08 11.17 14.10
CA LYS A 99 21.40 11.43 14.65
C LYS A 99 21.17 11.79 16.12
N LYS A 100 21.54 10.88 17.04
CA LYS A 100 21.57 11.16 18.48
C LYS A 100 22.25 12.51 18.70
N PRO A 101 21.62 13.50 19.37
CA PRO A 101 22.29 14.74 19.69
C PRO A 101 23.45 14.41 20.63
N ARG A 102 24.66 14.86 20.26
CA ARG A 102 25.85 14.74 21.09
C ARG A 102 25.61 15.53 22.38
N VAL A 103 25.45 14.85 23.51
CA VAL A 103 25.42 15.47 24.84
C VAL A 103 26.76 16.17 25.05
N ARG A 104 26.79 17.50 24.97
CA ARG A 104 27.96 18.29 25.35
C ARG A 104 28.05 18.30 26.88
N ARG A 105 29.16 17.76 27.40
CA ARG A 105 29.54 17.74 28.82
C ARG A 105 29.64 19.18 29.34
N VAL A 106 28.75 19.58 30.25
CA VAL A 106 28.79 20.89 30.93
C VAL A 106 29.93 20.89 31.94
N LYS A 107 30.91 21.80 31.77
CA LYS A 107 31.90 22.13 32.81
C LYS A 107 31.33 23.27 33.64
N ASN A 108 31.28 23.06 34.96
CA ASN A 108 30.83 24.03 35.95
C ASN A 108 31.95 25.06 36.22
N PRO A 109 31.74 26.39 36.05
CA PRO A 109 32.72 27.39 36.45
C PRO A 109 32.18 28.22 37.62
N ASN A 110 32.74 28.01 38.81
CA ASN A 110 32.60 28.94 39.93
C ASN A 110 33.97 29.55 40.23
N ARG A 111 34.21 30.79 39.75
CA ARG A 111 34.65 31.97 40.55
C ARG A 111 35.17 33.14 39.69
N ALA A 112 34.41 34.24 39.77
CA ALA A 112 34.77 35.64 39.99
C ALA A 112 35.54 36.50 38.95
N ARG A 113 34.85 37.61 38.59
CA ARG A 113 35.29 38.98 38.18
C ARG A 113 36.06 39.10 36.86
N GLU A 114 35.81 40.05 35.94
CA GLU A 114 35.16 41.37 35.94
C GLU A 114 34.88 41.76 34.46
N GLY A 115 33.96 42.70 34.20
CA GLY A 115 34.03 43.57 33.01
C GLY A 115 32.98 43.42 31.89
N ASP A 116 31.98 44.30 31.97
CA ASP A 116 31.45 45.18 30.92
C ASP A 116 30.63 44.70 29.69
N SER A 117 29.45 45.36 29.61
CA SER A 117 28.62 45.82 28.48
C SER A 117 27.93 44.90 27.45
N GLY A 118 26.60 45.09 27.39
CA GLY A 118 25.71 44.89 26.22
C GLY A 118 25.29 43.43 25.94
N GLY A 119 24.05 43.03 25.73
CA GLY A 119 22.80 43.73 25.47
C GLY A 119 21.86 42.73 24.76
N LEU A 120 20.59 42.72 25.17
CA LEU A 120 19.39 42.43 24.36
C LEU A 120 18.96 40.98 24.02
N SER A 121 17.65 40.76 24.29
CA SER A 121 16.67 39.83 23.67
C SER A 121 16.70 38.36 24.10
N ALA A 122 15.77 37.86 24.92
CA ALA A 122 14.38 37.45 24.58
C ALA A 122 14.37 36.28 23.56
N SER A 123 13.66 35.16 23.72
CA SER A 123 12.45 34.84 24.47
C SER A 123 12.39 33.34 24.79
N ALA A 124 11.57 33.02 25.79
CA ALA A 124 11.17 31.67 26.19
C ALA A 124 10.43 30.92 25.08
N HIS A 125 10.63 29.60 25.01
CA HIS A 125 9.65 28.70 24.42
C HIS A 125 9.01 27.80 25.47
N LEU A 126 7.71 27.99 25.56
CA LEU A 126 6.73 27.28 26.35
C LEU A 126 6.74 25.79 26.00
N ARG A 127 6.77 24.94 27.03
CA ARG A 127 6.58 23.50 26.93
C ARG A 127 5.09 23.22 26.67
N SER A 128 4.79 22.49 25.60
CA SER A 128 3.55 21.72 25.52
C SER A 128 3.93 20.26 25.35
N SER A 129 3.80 19.52 26.45
CA SER A 129 3.85 18.06 26.48
C SER A 129 2.54 17.53 25.89
N THR A 130 2.62 16.79 24.79
CA THR A 130 1.59 15.84 24.41
C THR A 130 2.25 14.51 24.14
N THR A 131 2.03 13.58 25.06
CA THR A 131 2.36 12.17 24.95
C THR A 131 1.57 11.59 23.78
N VAL A 132 2.26 11.05 22.78
CA VAL A 132 1.64 10.15 21.79
C VAL A 132 2.25 8.78 21.97
N SER A 133 1.36 7.85 22.31
CA SER A 133 1.58 6.46 22.65
C SER A 133 2.34 5.69 21.55
N LEU A 134 3.25 4.82 21.97
CA LEU A 134 3.79 3.74 21.13
C LEU A 134 2.61 2.84 20.69
N ALA A 135 2.28 2.86 19.40
CA ALA A 135 1.53 1.79 18.79
C ALA A 135 2.53 0.74 18.30
N GLN A 136 2.49 -0.45 18.92
CA GLN A 136 3.18 -1.63 18.45
C GLN A 136 2.77 -1.91 16.99
N ARG A 137 3.78 -2.03 16.12
CA ARG A 137 3.64 -2.57 14.76
C ARG A 137 3.34 -4.06 14.88
N GLU A 138 2.08 -4.42 14.71
CA GLU A 138 1.70 -5.81 14.45
C GLU A 138 2.21 -6.20 13.06
N GLY A 139 2.71 -7.44 12.96
CA GLY A 139 3.17 -8.02 11.71
C GLY A 139 2.07 -7.90 10.66
N SER A 140 2.46 -7.54 9.44
CA SER A 140 1.57 -7.48 8.29
C SER A 140 1.10 -8.89 7.94
N ALA A 141 0.08 -9.38 8.65
CA ALA A 141 -0.71 -10.50 8.18
C ALA A 141 -1.31 -10.09 6.82
N CYS A 142 -1.07 -10.90 5.79
CA CYS A 142 -1.76 -10.75 4.50
C CYS A 142 -3.26 -10.94 4.74
N MET A 143 -3.96 -9.84 5.02
CA MET A 143 -5.40 -9.85 5.16
C MET A 143 -6.01 -10.02 3.77
N CYS A 144 -6.58 -11.18 3.51
CA CYS A 144 -7.54 -11.35 2.43
C CYS A 144 -8.70 -10.41 2.73
N ARG A 145 -8.73 -9.22 2.10
CA ARG A 145 -9.89 -8.33 2.17
C ARG A 145 -11.06 -9.08 1.50
N THR A 146 -11.92 -9.69 2.30
CA THR A 146 -13.23 -10.14 1.83
C THR A 146 -14.01 -8.88 1.45
N PRO A 147 -14.60 -8.80 0.24
CA PRO A 147 -15.47 -7.69 -0.10
C PRO A 147 -16.65 -7.67 0.88
N SER A 148 -16.87 -6.53 1.54
CA SER A 148 -18.03 -6.32 2.39
C SER A 148 -19.32 -6.50 1.58
N PRO A 149 -20.36 -7.16 2.13
CA PRO A 149 -21.61 -7.34 1.42
C PRO A 149 -22.38 -6.02 1.45
N VAL A 150 -22.36 -5.26 0.36
CA VAL A 150 -23.28 -4.13 0.19
C VAL A 150 -24.26 -4.52 -0.90
N ASN A 151 -25.45 -4.95 -0.46
CA ASN A 151 -26.65 -5.25 -1.24
C ASN A 151 -26.52 -6.30 -2.36
N ALA A 152 -26.57 -7.58 -1.98
CA ALA A 152 -26.94 -8.66 -2.91
C ALA A 152 -28.42 -9.02 -2.72
N PRO A 153 -29.26 -9.05 -3.77
CA PRO A 153 -30.60 -9.61 -3.69
C PRO A 153 -30.51 -11.12 -3.45
N ALA A 154 -31.45 -11.65 -2.67
CA ALA A 154 -31.55 -13.06 -2.35
C ALA A 154 -31.80 -13.91 -3.61
N ASN A 155 -30.75 -14.48 -4.19
CA ASN A 155 -30.85 -15.75 -4.88
C ASN A 155 -29.54 -16.54 -4.75
N SER A 156 -29.62 -17.63 -4.00
CA SER A 156 -28.54 -18.55 -3.69
C SER A 156 -28.01 -19.25 -4.94
N HIS A 157 -26.86 -18.82 -5.45
CA HIS A 157 -26.06 -19.66 -6.35
C HIS A 157 -25.06 -20.48 -5.52
N LYS A 158 -25.40 -21.76 -5.35
CA LYS A 158 -24.47 -22.82 -4.93
C LYS A 158 -23.25 -22.81 -5.85
N CYS A 159 -22.07 -22.55 -5.29
CA CYS A 159 -20.81 -22.95 -5.92
C CYS A 159 -20.70 -24.48 -5.75
N ASN A 160 -21.16 -25.24 -6.73
CA ASN A 160 -20.82 -26.67 -6.80
C ASN A 160 -19.37 -26.77 -7.26
N ALA A 161 -18.50 -27.28 -6.39
CA ALA A 161 -17.22 -27.82 -6.81
C ALA A 161 -17.49 -29.07 -7.65
N SER A 162 -17.09 -29.06 -8.92
CA SER A 162 -17.09 -30.27 -9.75
C SER A 162 -15.97 -31.22 -9.29
N PRO A 163 -16.23 -32.53 -9.17
CA PRO A 163 -15.20 -33.52 -8.91
C PRO A 163 -14.52 -34.00 -10.20
N ASP A 164 -13.24 -34.34 -10.04
CA ASP A 164 -12.40 -35.31 -10.76
C ASP A 164 -12.37 -35.36 -12.31
N ASN A 165 -11.16 -35.30 -12.86
CA ASN A 165 -10.78 -36.31 -13.85
C ASN A 165 -9.31 -36.75 -13.69
N LEU A 166 -9.20 -38.01 -13.29
CA LEU A 166 -8.02 -38.84 -13.31
C LEU A 166 -7.83 -39.36 -14.74
N SER A 167 -6.63 -39.18 -15.30
CA SER A 167 -6.04 -40.09 -16.28
C SER A 167 -4.53 -40.07 -16.19
#